data_AF-A0A956NKQ4-F1
#
_entry.id   AF-A0A956NKQ4-F1
#
_cell.length_a   1.000
_cell.length_b   1.000
_cell.length_c   1.000
_cell.angle_alpha   90.00
_cell.angle_beta   90.00
_cell.angle_gamma   90.00
#
_symmetry.space_group_name_H-M   'P 1'
#
loop_
_entity.id
_entity.type
_entity.pdbx_description
1 polymer ?
#
loop_
_entity_poly.entity_id
_entity_poly.type
_entity_poly.pdbx_seq_one_letter_code
_entity_poly.pdbx_strand_id
1 'polypeptide(L)'
;MNENGAGVVSTMGSTDPAVARGLTSRDVYARRGLSQIPRLLSLQDRNEYSKTYGCFNREYWLCRTLDFPSAIAQFGVHSLALAYTTPMPDNPYYRQPKMLNWTLAGIDYWMQIQKSDGSFDEFYP
;
A
#
# COMPACT_ATOMS: atom_id res chain seq x y z
N MET A 1 -0.96 -54.84 -35.92
CA MET A 1 -2.11 -54.99 -35.01
C MET A 1 -1.56 -55.52 -33.70
N ASN A 2 -1.24 -54.74 -32.65
CA ASN A 2 -1.70 -53.44 -32.16
C ASN A 2 -0.50 -52.82 -31.39
N GLU A 3 0.02 -51.63 -31.66
CA GLU A 3 -0.44 -50.26 -31.38
C GLU A 3 -0.39 -49.83 -29.89
N ASN A 4 0.47 -48.83 -29.68
CA ASN A 4 0.97 -48.24 -28.45
C ASN A 4 -0.11 -47.47 -27.66
N GLY A 5 -0.17 -47.70 -26.34
CA GLY A 5 -0.92 -46.87 -25.41
C GLY A 5 0.02 -46.06 -24.51
N ALA A 6 0.36 -44.84 -24.92
CA ALA A 6 0.96 -43.82 -24.05
C ALA A 6 0.10 -42.55 -24.17
N GLY A 7 -0.80 -42.37 -23.20
CA GLY A 7 -1.64 -41.19 -23.08
C GLY A 7 -0.81 -39.98 -22.68
N VAL A 8 -0.48 -39.13 -23.65
CA VAL A 8 0.07 -37.79 -23.42
C VAL A 8 -1.09 -36.89 -23.03
N VAL A 9 -1.19 -36.54 -21.74
CA VAL A 9 -2.07 -35.46 -21.28
C VAL A 9 -1.45 -34.14 -21.73
N SER A 10 -1.95 -33.64 -22.85
CA SER A 10 -1.73 -32.27 -23.31
C SER A 10 -3.05 -31.52 -23.16
N THR A 11 -3.15 -30.61 -22.19
CA THR A 11 -4.13 -29.53 -22.25
C THR A 11 -3.64 -28.29 -21.53
N MET A 12 -3.27 -27.31 -22.37
CA MET A 12 -3.53 -25.88 -22.23
C MET A 12 -2.67 -25.13 -21.22
N GLY A 13 -1.49 -24.74 -21.68
CA GLY A 13 -0.83 -23.52 -21.22
C GLY A 13 -1.77 -22.32 -21.46
N SER A 14 -1.94 -21.49 -20.44
CA SER A 14 -2.74 -20.27 -20.52
C SER A 14 -2.16 -19.33 -21.57
N THR A 15 -2.89 -19.11 -22.66
CA THR A 15 -2.58 -18.12 -23.69
C THR A 15 -3.01 -16.74 -23.22
N ASP A 16 -2.31 -16.19 -22.22
CA ASP A 16 -2.38 -14.77 -21.92
C ASP A 16 -1.29 -14.05 -22.73
N PRO A 17 -1.62 -13.19 -23.72
CA PRO A 17 -0.64 -12.54 -24.60
C PRO A 17 0.31 -11.59 -23.85
N ALA A 18 0.05 -11.31 -22.57
CA ALA A 18 0.92 -10.53 -21.69
C ALA A 18 2.10 -11.34 -21.11
N VAL A 19 1.96 -12.67 -20.96
CA VAL A 19 2.99 -13.54 -20.35
C VAL A 19 4.21 -13.72 -21.27
N ALA A 20 4.08 -13.42 -22.56
CA ALA A 20 5.13 -13.56 -23.56
C ALA A 20 6.23 -12.48 -23.50
N ARG A 21 6.00 -11.34 -22.83
CA ARG A 21 7.03 -10.33 -22.58
C ARG A 21 7.62 -10.55 -21.20
N GLY A 22 8.93 -10.84 -21.14
CA GLY A 22 9.65 -10.91 -19.87
C GLY A 22 9.39 -9.68 -19.00
N LEU A 23 9.35 -9.90 -17.69
CA LEU A 23 9.02 -8.87 -16.71
C LEU A 23 10.01 -7.70 -16.79
N THR A 24 9.51 -6.47 -16.94
CA THR A 24 10.39 -5.30 -16.93
C THR A 24 10.84 -4.99 -15.50
N SER A 25 11.93 -4.23 -15.33
CA SER A 25 12.35 -3.76 -14.01
C SER A 25 11.24 -2.97 -13.30
N ARG A 26 10.45 -2.18 -14.05
CA ARG A 26 9.26 -1.48 -13.54
C ARG A 26 8.25 -2.45 -12.94
N ASP A 27 7.97 -3.56 -13.61
CA ASP A 27 6.99 -4.55 -13.13
C ASP A 27 7.49 -5.31 -11.90
N VAL A 28 8.81 -5.49 -11.78
CA VAL A 28 9.43 -6.08 -10.58
C VAL A 28 9.32 -5.12 -9.40
N TYR A 29 9.66 -3.85 -9.57
CA TYR A 29 9.52 -2.84 -8.51
C TYR A 29 8.07 -2.63 -8.11
N ALA A 30 7.15 -2.58 -9.07
CA ALA A 30 5.72 -2.44 -8.81
C ALA A 30 5.20 -3.58 -7.93
N ARG A 31 5.46 -4.85 -8.31
CA ARG A 31 5.03 -6.01 -7.52
C ARG A 31 5.66 -6.04 -6.12
N ARG A 32 6.95 -5.71 -6.00
CA ARG A 32 7.61 -5.61 -4.70
C ARG A 32 7.00 -4.50 -3.85
N GLY A 33 6.74 -3.32 -4.41
CA GLY A 33 6.11 -2.20 -3.70
C GLY A 33 4.68 -2.53 -3.24
N LEU A 34 3.85 -3.06 -4.15
CA LEU A 34 2.47 -3.45 -3.87
C LEU A 34 2.37 -4.52 -2.77
N SER A 35 3.33 -5.45 -2.71
CA SER A 35 3.40 -6.46 -1.65
C SER A 35 3.59 -5.86 -0.24
N GLN A 36 4.08 -4.62 -0.14
CA GLN A 36 4.31 -3.95 1.14
C GLN A 36 3.13 -3.11 1.63
N ILE A 37 2.12 -2.85 0.78
CA ILE A 37 0.94 -2.06 1.15
C ILE A 37 0.19 -2.64 2.36
N PRO A 38 -0.01 -3.96 2.52
CA PRO A 38 -0.66 -4.51 3.72
C PRO A 38 0.09 -4.16 5.01
N ARG A 39 1.43 -4.23 4.98
CA ARG A 39 2.26 -3.84 6.13
C ARG A 39 2.14 -2.34 6.40
N LEU A 40 2.16 -1.52 5.36
CA LEU A 40 1.98 -0.08 5.49
C LEU A 40 0.61 0.29 6.09
N LEU A 41 -0.47 -0.37 5.64
CA LEU A 41 -1.82 -0.19 6.18
C LEU A 41 -1.96 -0.64 7.65
N SER A 42 -1.07 -1.52 8.12
CA SER A 42 -1.03 -1.91 9.55
C SER A 42 -0.44 -0.84 10.46
N LEU A 43 0.30 0.12 9.89
CA LEU A 43 0.85 1.27 10.62
C LEU A 43 -0.18 2.40 10.77
N GLN A 44 -1.17 2.47 9.88
CA GLN A 44 -2.19 3.50 9.91
C GLN A 44 -3.33 3.17 10.88
N ASP A 45 -3.72 4.15 11.70
CA ASP A 45 -4.99 4.14 12.41
C ASP A 45 -6.14 4.30 11.41
N ARG A 46 -6.88 3.21 11.20
CA ARG A 46 -8.00 3.15 10.25
C ARG A 46 -9.37 3.14 10.93
N ASN A 47 -9.43 3.42 12.23
CA ASN A 47 -10.68 3.55 12.96
C ASN A 47 -11.23 4.98 12.84
N GLU A 48 -12.33 5.15 12.11
CA GLU A 48 -12.97 6.46 11.85
C GLU A 48 -13.43 7.19 13.12
N TYR A 49 -13.67 6.47 14.21
CA TYR A 49 -14.06 7.05 15.50
C TYR A 49 -12.86 7.42 16.38
N SER A 50 -11.64 7.09 15.94
CA SER A 50 -10.42 7.42 16.66
C SER A 50 -10.07 8.89 16.48
N LYS A 51 -9.62 9.53 17.56
CA LYS A 51 -9.05 10.90 17.49
C LYS A 51 -7.78 10.96 16.64
N THR A 52 -7.14 9.82 16.40
CA THR A 52 -5.91 9.69 15.61
C THR A 52 -6.15 9.04 14.24
N TYR A 53 -7.40 9.03 13.76
CA TYR A 53 -7.75 8.49 12.44
C TYR A 53 -6.83 9.07 11.35
N GLY A 54 -6.18 8.20 10.58
CA GLY A 54 -5.22 8.58 9.55
C GLY A 54 -3.75 8.64 9.98
N CYS A 55 -3.46 8.51 11.28
CA CYS A 55 -2.09 8.52 11.82
C CYS A 55 -1.32 7.25 11.47
N PHE A 56 -0.12 7.37 10.90
CA PHE A 56 0.81 6.28 10.60
C PHE A 56 1.81 5.99 11.72
N ASN A 57 1.90 6.85 12.74
CA ASN A 57 2.83 6.65 13.85
C ASN A 57 2.24 5.68 14.89
N ARG A 58 2.51 4.39 14.72
CA ARG A 58 1.95 3.31 15.55
C ARG A 58 2.36 3.42 17.01
N GLU A 59 3.57 3.88 17.28
CA GLU A 59 4.11 4.14 18.62
C GLU A 59 3.26 5.18 19.37
N TYR A 60 2.72 6.16 18.64
CA TYR A 60 1.84 7.19 19.18
C TYR A 60 0.38 6.72 19.31
N TRP A 61 -0.25 6.24 18.24
CA TRP A 61 -1.71 5.99 18.28
C TRP A 61 -2.09 4.65 18.92
N LEU A 62 -1.27 3.61 18.73
CA LEU A 62 -1.56 2.26 19.24
C LEU A 62 -0.83 1.99 20.55
N CYS A 63 0.50 2.16 20.55
CA CYS A 63 1.32 1.80 21.71
C CYS A 63 1.25 2.86 22.83
N ARG A 64 0.93 4.11 22.49
CA ARG A 64 0.85 5.24 23.43
C ARG A 64 2.17 5.45 24.19
N THR A 65 3.31 5.22 23.53
CA THR A 65 4.66 5.37 24.10
C THR A 65 5.29 6.73 23.81
N LEU A 66 4.62 7.58 23.02
CA LEU A 66 5.04 8.92 22.65
C LEU A 66 3.94 9.91 23.00
N ASP A 67 4.31 11.15 23.32
CA ASP A 67 3.36 12.21 23.67
C ASP A 67 2.76 12.90 22.44
N PHE A 68 3.49 12.88 21.32
CA PHE A 68 3.08 13.47 20.04
C PHE A 68 3.48 12.57 18.86
N PRO A 69 2.79 12.68 17.71
CA PRO A 69 3.11 11.91 16.51
C PRO A 69 4.34 12.48 15.77
N SER A 70 5.25 11.64 15.29
CA SER A 70 6.23 12.01 14.26
C SER A 70 5.53 12.26 12.93
N ALA A 71 5.81 13.40 12.31
CA ALA A 71 5.27 13.74 11.00
C ALA A 71 5.92 12.92 9.87
N ILE A 72 7.15 12.43 10.06
CA ILE A 72 7.86 11.57 9.10
C ILE A 72 7.07 10.27 8.84
N ALA A 73 6.39 9.74 9.86
CA ALA A 73 5.56 8.54 9.71
C ALA A 73 4.47 8.71 8.63
N GLN A 74 3.97 9.93 8.39
CA GLN A 74 2.93 10.21 7.40
C GLN A 74 3.37 10.03 5.94
N PHE A 75 4.67 9.84 5.64
CA PHE A 75 5.14 9.53 4.28
C PHE A 75 4.48 8.28 3.67
N GLY A 76 3.92 7.40 4.51
CA GLY A 76 3.09 6.28 4.07
C GLY A 76 1.93 6.68 3.14
N VAL A 77 1.36 7.87 3.33
CA VAL A 77 0.27 8.41 2.52
C VAL A 77 0.59 8.41 1.03
N HIS A 78 1.82 8.79 0.66
CA HIS A 78 2.22 8.85 -0.74
C HIS A 78 2.17 7.47 -1.41
N SER A 79 2.57 6.43 -0.68
CA SER A 79 2.52 5.06 -1.20
C SER A 79 1.07 4.58 -1.42
N LEU A 80 0.14 4.95 -0.52
CA LEU A 80 -1.29 4.64 -0.72
C LEU A 80 -1.86 5.39 -1.93
N ALA A 81 -1.49 6.68 -2.10
CA ALA A 81 -1.91 7.49 -3.24
C ALA A 81 -1.43 6.90 -4.57
N LEU A 82 -0.16 6.47 -4.66
CA LEU A 82 0.39 5.81 -5.84
C LEU A 82 -0.32 4.49 -6.14
N ALA A 83 -0.57 3.68 -5.11
CA ALA A 83 -1.30 2.42 -5.25
C ALA A 83 -2.74 2.62 -5.73
N TYR A 84 -3.41 3.71 -5.33
CA TYR A 84 -4.75 4.04 -5.80
C TYR A 84 -4.79 4.59 -7.24
N THR A 85 -3.87 5.49 -7.59
CA THR A 85 -3.93 6.28 -8.83
C THR A 85 -3.24 5.64 -10.04
N THR A 86 -2.27 4.74 -9.81
CA THR A 86 -1.40 4.23 -10.87
C THR A 86 -1.81 2.83 -11.32
N PRO A 87 -2.10 2.60 -12.62
CA PRO A 87 -2.37 1.26 -13.14
C PRO A 87 -1.05 0.48 -13.25
N MET A 88 -0.69 -0.22 -12.18
CA MET A 88 0.47 -1.12 -12.14
C MET A 88 0.02 -2.57 -12.38
N PRO A 89 0.89 -3.45 -12.92
CA PRO A 89 0.57 -4.87 -13.05
C PRO A 89 0.18 -5.48 -11.71
N ASP A 90 -0.89 -6.27 -11.71
CA ASP A 90 -1.41 -6.99 -10.53
C ASP A 90 -1.72 -6.08 -9.32
N ASN A 91 -2.08 -4.82 -9.53
CA ASN A 91 -2.41 -3.89 -8.46
C ASN A 91 -3.86 -4.08 -7.94
N PRO A 92 -4.08 -4.68 -6.75
CA PRO A 92 -5.43 -4.87 -6.23
C PRO A 92 -6.03 -3.58 -5.65
N TYR A 93 -5.22 -2.53 -5.50
CA TYR A 93 -5.60 -1.26 -4.87
C TYR A 93 -6.01 -0.18 -5.86
N TYR A 94 -5.80 -0.42 -7.16
CA TYR A 94 -6.08 0.55 -8.21
C TYR A 94 -7.56 0.94 -8.18
N ARG A 95 -7.81 2.24 -8.02
CA ARG A 95 -9.16 2.84 -7.90
C ARG A 95 -10.03 2.23 -6.79
N GLN A 96 -9.46 1.52 -5.82
CA GLN A 96 -10.23 0.93 -4.73
C GLN A 96 -10.73 2.04 -3.77
N PRO A 97 -12.04 2.16 -3.50
CA PRO A 97 -12.59 3.25 -2.70
C PRO A 97 -12.00 3.34 -1.28
N LYS A 98 -11.76 2.19 -0.63
CA LYS A 98 -11.16 2.15 0.71
C LYS A 98 -9.74 2.74 0.72
N MET A 99 -8.95 2.49 -0.32
CA MET A 99 -7.61 3.06 -0.45
C MET A 99 -7.66 4.57 -0.60
N LEU A 100 -8.64 5.11 -1.34
CA LEU A 100 -8.85 6.56 -1.40
C LEU A 100 -9.17 7.12 -0.02
N ASN A 101 -10.13 6.53 0.69
CA ASN A 101 -10.54 7.01 2.02
C ASN A 101 -9.36 6.99 3.01
N TRP A 102 -8.58 5.91 3.03
CA TRP A 102 -7.41 5.79 3.89
C TRP A 102 -6.29 6.76 3.49
N THR A 103 -6.13 7.03 2.20
CA THR A 103 -5.18 8.05 1.72
C THR A 103 -5.60 9.44 2.19
N LEU A 104 -6.87 9.81 1.99
CA LEU A 104 -7.41 11.10 2.42
C LEU A 104 -7.32 11.28 3.93
N ALA A 105 -7.71 10.26 4.71
CA ALA A 105 -7.57 10.28 6.17
C ALA A 105 -6.13 10.58 6.61
N GLY A 106 -5.14 9.99 5.95
CA GLY A 106 -3.74 10.26 6.25
C GLY A 106 -3.28 11.67 5.85
N ILE A 107 -3.79 12.23 4.75
CA ILE A 107 -3.55 13.64 4.37
C ILE A 107 -4.18 14.57 5.40
N ASP A 108 -5.44 14.34 5.75
CA ASP A 108 -6.19 15.14 6.71
C ASP A 108 -5.51 15.14 8.08
N TYR A 109 -5.09 13.98 8.56
CA TYR A 109 -4.33 13.88 9.81
C TYR A 109 -3.00 14.64 9.73
N TRP A 110 -2.30 14.57 8.60
CA TRP A 110 -1.02 15.26 8.42
C TRP A 110 -1.20 16.78 8.45
N MET A 111 -2.28 17.31 7.84
CA MET A 111 -2.63 18.73 7.93
C MET A 111 -3.01 19.14 9.36
N GLN A 112 -3.67 18.26 10.13
CA GLN A 112 -4.09 18.55 11.50
C GLN A 112 -2.92 18.68 12.49
N ILE A 113 -1.83 17.93 12.28
CA ILE A 113 -0.66 17.98 13.16
C ILE A 113 0.35 19.07 12.78
N GLN A 114 0.08 19.82 11.71
CA GLN A 114 0.90 20.95 11.31
C GLN A 114 0.68 22.14 12.26
N LYS A 115 1.77 22.77 12.70
CA LYS A 115 1.72 24.00 13.50
C LYS A 115 1.31 25.20 12.65
N SER A 116 0.90 26.29 13.32
CA SER A 116 0.47 27.53 12.64
C SER A 116 1.55 28.19 11.78
N ASP A 117 2.82 27.93 12.06
CA ASP A 117 3.98 28.41 11.27
C ASP A 117 4.36 27.44 10.14
N GLY A 118 3.62 26.34 9.98
CA GLY A 118 3.85 25.30 8.99
C GLY A 118 4.82 24.20 9.44
N SER A 119 5.41 24.31 10.64
CA SER A 119 6.35 23.31 11.17
C SER A 119 5.65 22.08 11.76
N PHE A 120 6.44 21.06 12.09
CA PHE A 120 5.98 19.80 12.68
C PHE A 120 6.83 19.44 13.89
N ASP A 121 6.24 18.73 14.85
CA ASP A 121 6.97 18.13 15.97
C ASP A 121 7.62 16.81 15.54
N GLU A 122 8.90 16.65 15.85
CA GLU A 122 9.66 15.44 15.47
C GLU A 122 10.58 14.95 16.60
N PHE A 123 11.26 15.86 17.28
CA PHE A 123 12.21 15.52 18.34
C PHE A 123 11.86 16.22 19.65
N TYR A 124 12.11 15.51 20.76
CA TYR A 124 12.12 16.11 22.08
C TYR A 124 13.33 17.06 22.23
N PRO A 125 13.22 18.15 23.01
CA PRO A 125 14.32 19.07 23.31
C PRO A 125 15.55 18.40 23.96
#